data_AF-A0A2S1L9X7-F1
#
_entry.id   AF-A0A2S1L9X7-F1
#
_cell.length_a   1.000
_cell.length_b   1.000
_cell.length_c   1.000
_cell.angle_alpha   90.00
_cell.angle_beta   90.00
_cell.angle_gamma   90.00
#
_symmetry.space_group_name_H-M   'P 1'
#
loop_
_entity.id
_entity.type
_entity.pdbx_description
1 polymer ?
#
loop_
_entity_poly.entity_id
_entity_poly.type
_entity_poly.pdbx_seq_one_letter_code
_entity_poly.pdbx_strand_id
1 'polypeptide(L)'
;MFYGAVVVYLGSFVLESQFSNTTFVFKSINNSTGAFLLLIMVILEFIKQIKSDSILFYKENKMFYINIGVILFYIGTMPFMGLYNYILKVPEIWNNYYIYFMLSNCVMYLLFAASYIWGKVK
;
A
#
# COMPACT_ATOMS: atom_id res chain seq x y z
N MET A 1 -7.16 -3.18 16.89
CA MET A 1 -6.10 -2.57 16.06
C MET A 1 -6.65 -1.85 14.82
N PHE A 2 -7.53 -2.48 14.03
CA PHE A 2 -8.15 -1.85 12.85
C PHE A 2 -8.80 -0.49 13.12
N TYR A 3 -9.71 -0.40 14.11
CA TYR A 3 -10.37 0.86 14.45
C TYR A 3 -9.39 1.97 14.86
N GLY A 4 -8.30 1.63 15.56
CA GLY A 4 -7.24 2.58 15.90
C GLY A 4 -6.52 3.12 14.65
N ALA A 5 -6.20 2.24 13.69
CA ALA A 5 -5.62 2.65 12.42
C ALA A 5 -6.56 3.56 11.61
N VAL A 6 -7.87 3.29 11.63
CA VAL A 6 -8.87 4.14 10.98
C VAL A 6 -8.89 5.54 11.59
N VAL A 7 -8.87 5.65 12.92
CA VAL A 7 -8.83 6.95 13.61
C VAL A 7 -7.56 7.72 13.25
N VAL A 8 -6.40 7.07 13.26
CA VAL A 8 -5.11 7.69 12.87
C VAL A 8 -5.16 8.14 11.41
N TYR A 9 -5.68 7.31 10.51
CA TYR A 9 -5.82 7.66 9.09
C TYR A 9 -6.75 8.85 8.88
N LEU A 10 -7.90 8.90 9.55
CA LEU A 10 -8.82 10.04 9.49
C LEU A 10 -8.16 11.31 10.08
N GLY A 11 -7.42 11.19 11.17
CA GLY A 11 -6.65 12.29 11.75
C GLY A 11 -5.60 12.85 10.79
N SER A 12 -5.03 12.03 9.91
CA SER A 12 -4.06 12.48 8.91
C SER A 12 -4.63 13.48 7.90
N PHE A 13 -5.96 13.46 7.64
CA PHE A 13 -6.61 14.49 6.81
C PHE A 13 -6.57 15.86 7.46
N VAL A 14 -6.75 15.91 8.79
CA VAL A 14 -6.68 17.16 9.55
C VAL A 14 -5.25 17.70 9.51
N LEU A 15 -4.26 16.85 9.74
CA LEU A 15 -2.85 17.23 9.64
C LEU A 15 -2.49 17.74 8.23
N GLU A 16 -2.91 17.03 7.19
CA GLU A 16 -2.73 17.49 5.80
C GLU A 16 -3.34 18.89 5.60
N SER A 17 -4.54 19.17 6.13
CA SER A 17 -5.18 20.49 5.98
C SER A 17 -4.43 21.64 6.66
N GLN A 18 -3.66 21.37 7.72
CA GLN A 18 -2.93 22.39 8.48
C GLN A 18 -1.52 22.62 7.92
N PHE A 19 -0.87 21.57 7.40
CA PHE A 19 0.53 21.61 6.96
C PHE A 19 0.71 21.73 5.44
N SER A 20 -0.29 21.30 4.66
CA SER A 20 -0.23 21.33 3.20
C SER A 20 -0.80 22.64 2.69
N ASN A 21 0.07 23.55 2.23
CA ASN A 21 -0.36 24.72 1.47
C ASN A 21 -1.03 24.25 0.17
N THR A 22 -2.06 24.98 -0.30
CA THR A 22 -2.88 24.67 -1.49
C THR A 22 -2.11 24.51 -2.80
N THR A 23 -0.79 24.72 -2.78
CA THR A 23 0.13 24.60 -3.92
C THR A 23 0.57 23.17 -4.22
N PHE A 24 0.38 22.21 -3.30
CA PHE A 24 0.78 20.83 -3.53
C PHE A 24 -0.32 20.05 -4.27
N VAL A 25 0.03 19.46 -5.42
CA VAL A 25 -0.92 18.73 -6.28
C VAL A 25 -1.35 17.40 -5.65
N PHE A 26 -0.53 16.82 -4.76
CA PHE A 26 -0.75 15.52 -4.15
C PHE A 26 -0.73 15.59 -2.62
N LYS A 27 -1.72 14.95 -1.97
CA LYS A 27 -1.85 14.85 -0.50
C LYS A 27 -0.88 13.81 0.08
N SER A 28 0.39 14.16 0.12
CA SER A 28 1.48 13.23 0.45
C SER A 28 1.43 12.71 1.89
N ILE A 29 0.96 13.49 2.88
CA ILE A 29 0.94 13.08 4.30
C ILE A 29 -0.13 12.03 4.53
N ASN A 30 -1.33 12.26 3.99
CA ASN A 30 -2.43 11.29 4.08
C ASN A 30 -2.05 9.96 3.43
N ASN A 31 -1.57 10.01 2.18
CA ASN A 31 -1.23 8.80 1.44
C ASN A 31 -0.09 8.01 2.11
N SER A 32 0.94 8.71 2.60
CA SER A 32 2.07 8.07 3.29
C SER A 32 1.63 7.43 4.61
N THR A 33 0.74 8.10 5.36
CA THR A 33 0.19 7.55 6.62
C THR A 33 -0.64 6.30 6.34
N GLY A 34 -1.48 6.33 5.31
CA GLY A 34 -2.25 5.16 4.87
C GLY A 34 -1.35 3.98 4.48
N ALA A 35 -0.35 4.22 3.63
CA ALA A 35 0.61 3.20 3.21
C ALA A 35 1.39 2.60 4.40
N PHE A 36 1.79 3.44 5.36
CA PHE A 36 2.48 2.98 6.57
C PHE A 36 1.58 2.12 7.47
N LEU A 37 0.33 2.50 7.67
CA LEU A 37 -0.63 1.69 8.42
C LEU A 37 -0.91 0.36 7.72
N LEU A 38 -1.03 0.36 6.39
CA LEU A 38 -1.16 -0.86 5.59
C LEU A 38 0.06 -1.77 5.74
N LEU A 39 1.27 -1.21 5.77
CA LEU A 39 2.49 -1.98 6.02
C LEU A 39 2.45 -2.70 7.35
N ILE A 40 2.06 -2.02 8.43
CA ILE A 40 1.93 -2.64 9.75
C ILE A 40 0.92 -3.80 9.70
N MET A 41 -0.23 -3.59 9.06
CA MET A 41 -1.27 -4.63 8.95
C MET A 41 -0.79 -5.85 8.16
N VAL A 42 -0.10 -5.62 7.05
CA VAL A 42 0.47 -6.69 6.22
C VAL A 42 1.50 -7.49 7.00
N ILE A 43 2.40 -6.83 7.74
CA ILE A 43 3.40 -7.50 8.58
C ILE A 43 2.71 -8.38 9.63
N LEU A 44 1.68 -7.87 10.30
CA LEU A 44 0.95 -8.65 11.31
C LEU A 44 0.24 -9.86 10.71
N GLU A 45 -0.35 -9.71 9.53
CA GLU A 45 -0.99 -10.82 8.83
C GLU A 45 0.03 -11.88 8.41
N PHE A 46 1.23 -11.50 7.96
CA PHE A 46 2.30 -12.46 7.70
C PHE A 46 2.81 -13.13 8.98
N ILE A 47 2.96 -12.40 10.09
CA ILE A 47 3.32 -13.01 11.38
C ILE A 47 2.27 -14.04 11.80
N LYS A 48 0.97 -13.72 11.64
CA LYS A 48 -0.13 -14.64 11.92
C LYS A 48 -0.08 -15.89 11.03
N GLN A 49 0.18 -15.71 9.73
CA GLN A 49 0.30 -16.83 8.78
C GLN A 49 1.49 -17.73 9.13
N ILE A 50 2.66 -17.16 9.44
CA ILE A 50 3.88 -17.91 9.80
C ILE A 50 3.70 -18.69 11.10
N LYS A 51 3.00 -18.13 12.08
CA LYS A 51 2.74 -18.79 13.38
C LYS A 51 1.61 -19.83 13.33
N SER A 52 0.97 -20.01 12.19
CA SER A 52 -0.15 -20.94 12.00
C SER A 52 0.22 -21.99 10.96
N ASP A 53 -0.31 -23.21 11.11
CA ASP A 53 -0.21 -24.26 10.07
C ASP A 53 -0.80 -23.82 8.72
N SER A 54 -1.51 -22.69 8.67
CA SER A 54 -1.97 -22.03 7.45
C SER A 54 -0.85 -21.71 6.45
N ILE A 55 0.41 -21.56 6.90
CA ILE A 55 1.54 -21.32 6.00
C ILE A 55 1.79 -22.49 5.03
N LEU A 56 1.47 -23.74 5.41
CA LEU A 56 1.57 -24.90 4.52
C LEU A 56 0.62 -24.81 3.31
N PHE A 57 -0.46 -24.04 3.46
CA PHE A 57 -1.49 -23.83 2.45
C PHE A 57 -1.53 -22.37 1.96
N TYR A 58 -0.41 -21.65 2.00
CA TYR A 58 -0.34 -20.24 1.61
C TYR A 58 -0.87 -19.98 0.18
N LYS A 59 -0.68 -20.94 -0.74
CA LYS A 59 -1.18 -20.88 -2.12
C LYS A 59 -2.70 -20.89 -2.22
N GLU A 60 -3.39 -21.42 -1.21
CA GLU A 60 -4.86 -21.38 -1.15
C GLU A 60 -5.37 -20.20 -0.33
N ASN A 61 -4.48 -19.40 0.27
CA ASN A 61 -4.86 -18.29 1.13
C ASN A 61 -5.03 -17.00 0.32
N LYS A 62 -6.26 -16.50 0.23
CA LYS A 62 -6.58 -15.22 -0.44
C LYS A 62 -5.74 -14.05 0.07
N MET A 63 -5.54 -13.97 1.39
CA MET A 63 -4.82 -12.87 2.02
C MET A 63 -3.35 -12.83 1.62
N PHE A 64 -2.75 -13.97 1.27
CA PHE A 64 -1.37 -14.01 0.81
C PHE A 64 -1.18 -13.21 -0.49
N TYR A 65 -2.00 -13.49 -1.51
CA TYR A 65 -1.96 -12.78 -2.79
C TYR A 65 -2.30 -11.30 -2.63
N ILE A 66 -3.32 -10.99 -1.82
CA ILE A 66 -3.74 -9.60 -1.56
C ILE A 66 -2.60 -8.83 -0.89
N ASN A 67 -1.98 -9.39 0.14
CA ASN A 67 -0.89 -8.72 0.86
C ASN A 67 0.35 -8.51 -0.01
N ILE A 68 0.70 -9.45 -0.89
CA ILE A 68 1.79 -9.24 -1.86
C ILE A 68 1.45 -8.09 -2.81
N GLY A 69 0.22 -8.04 -3.34
CA GLY A 69 -0.23 -6.95 -4.19
C GLY A 69 -0.16 -5.59 -3.48
N VAL A 70 -0.60 -5.55 -2.22
CA VAL A 70 -0.52 -4.34 -1.38
C VAL A 70 0.93 -3.92 -1.14
N ILE A 71 1.86 -4.85 -0.91
CA ILE A 71 3.29 -4.54 -0.77
C ILE A 71 3.84 -3.94 -2.06
N LEU A 72 3.63 -4.61 -3.19
CA LEU A 72 4.19 -4.18 -4.47
C LEU A 72 3.71 -2.79 -4.87
N PHE A 73 2.42 -2.50 -4.66
CA PHE A 73 1.84 -1.23 -5.04
C PHE A 73 1.94 -0.18 -3.92
N TYR A 74 1.21 -0.34 -2.82
CA TYR A 74 1.10 0.72 -1.81
C TYR A 74 2.41 1.01 -1.09
N ILE A 75 3.17 -0.03 -0.74
CA ILE A 75 4.45 0.13 -0.04
C ILE A 75 5.56 0.47 -1.05
N GLY A 76 5.62 -0.26 -2.16
CA GLY A 76 6.62 -0.04 -3.21
C GLY A 76 6.56 1.36 -3.84
N THR A 77 5.36 1.94 -3.96
CA THR A 77 5.18 3.30 -4.51
C THR A 77 5.15 4.39 -3.44
N MET A 78 5.31 4.04 -2.16
CA MET A 78 5.31 5.00 -1.05
C MET A 78 6.36 6.11 -1.24
N PRO A 79 7.62 5.85 -1.64
CA PRO A 79 8.61 6.91 -1.88
C PRO A 79 8.17 7.88 -2.99
N PHE A 80 7.57 7.36 -4.06
CA PHE A 80 7.08 8.16 -5.18
C PHE A 80 5.96 9.11 -4.75
N MET A 81 5.00 8.62 -3.96
CA MET A 81 3.87 9.41 -3.50
C MET A 81 4.22 10.36 -2.35
N GLY A 82 5.08 9.93 -1.43
CA GLY A 82 5.53 10.72 -0.29
C GLY A 82 6.44 11.89 -0.70
N LEU A 83 7.24 11.71 -1.76
CA LEU A 83 8.15 12.73 -2.30
C LEU A 83 7.67 13.31 -3.64
N TYR A 84 6.41 13.11 -4.00
CA TYR A 84 5.87 13.42 -5.32
C TYR A 84 6.20 14.85 -5.77
N ASN A 85 5.99 15.84 -4.90
CA ASN A 85 6.24 17.25 -5.18
C ASN A 85 7.73 17.60 -5.41
N TYR A 86 8.64 16.79 -4.86
CA TYR A 86 10.08 16.93 -5.09
C TYR A 86 10.50 16.21 -6.38
N ILE A 87 10.00 15.00 -6.59
CA ILE A 87 10.30 14.17 -7.77
C ILE A 87 9.75 14.82 -9.05
N LEU A 88 8.60 15.50 -8.97
CA LEU A 88 8.03 16.27 -10.09
C LEU A 88 8.98 17.29 -10.69
N LYS A 89 9.94 17.81 -9.92
CA LYS A 89 10.94 18.78 -10.39
C LYS A 89 12.07 18.13 -11.19
N VAL A 90 12.13 16.79 -11.23
CA VAL A 90 13.15 16.02 -11.94
C VAL A 90 12.45 15.01 -12.87
N PRO A 91 12.11 15.41 -14.11
CA PRO A 91 11.24 14.61 -14.99
C PRO A 91 11.73 13.20 -15.31
N GLU A 92 13.04 13.00 -15.41
CA GLU A 92 13.63 11.69 -15.69
C GLU A 92 13.37 10.69 -14.56
N ILE A 93 13.59 11.13 -13.31
CA ILE A 93 13.31 10.33 -12.11
C ILE A 93 11.80 10.08 -12.01
N TRP A 94 11.00 11.12 -12.23
CA TRP A 94 9.54 11.00 -12.20
C TRP A 94 9.02 9.94 -13.16
N ASN A 95 9.50 9.93 -14.41
CA ASN A 95 9.05 8.98 -15.42
C ASN A 95 9.34 7.53 -15.04
N ASN A 96 10.53 7.26 -14.47
CA ASN A 96 10.90 5.92 -14.00
C ASN A 96 9.99 5.43 -12.87
N TYR A 97 9.72 6.28 -11.88
CA TYR A 97 8.79 5.94 -10.79
C TYR A 97 7.35 5.80 -11.29
N TYR A 98 6.93 6.60 -12.28
CA TYR A 98 5.61 6.51 -12.86
C TYR A 98 5.41 5.19 -13.62
N ILE A 99 6.42 4.74 -14.38
CA ILE A 99 6.39 3.43 -15.03
C ILE A 99 6.27 2.31 -13.98
N TYR A 100 7.08 2.36 -12.91
CA TYR A 100 6.98 1.41 -11.81
C TYR A 100 5.59 1.44 -11.14
N PHE A 101 5.02 2.62 -10.91
CA PHE A 101 3.67 2.79 -10.37
C PHE A 101 2.62 2.10 -11.25
N MET A 102 2.68 2.28 -12.57
CA MET A 102 1.75 1.65 -13.51
C MET A 102 1.91 0.12 -13.54
N LEU A 103 3.15 -0.37 -13.58
CA LEU A 103 3.44 -1.80 -13.58
C LEU A 103 2.98 -2.48 -12.27
N SER A 104 3.32 -1.90 -11.12
CA SER A 104 2.92 -2.41 -9.81
C SER A 104 1.41 -2.40 -9.63
N ASN A 105 0.70 -1.39 -10.16
CA ASN A 105 -0.75 -1.33 -10.17
C ASN A 105 -1.37 -2.50 -10.96
N CYS A 106 -0.88 -2.74 -12.18
CA CYS A 106 -1.31 -3.88 -12.99
C CYS A 106 -1.06 -5.20 -12.26
N VAL A 107 0.14 -5.40 -11.71
CA VAL A 107 0.50 -6.62 -10.97
C VAL A 107 -0.37 -6.80 -9.73
N MET A 108 -0.66 -5.73 -8.98
CA MET A 108 -1.57 -5.78 -7.83
C MET A 108 -2.95 -6.30 -8.22
N TYR A 109 -3.55 -5.74 -9.27
CA TYR A 109 -4.88 -6.19 -9.72
C TYR A 109 -4.85 -7.62 -10.27
N LEU A 110 -3.78 -8.04 -10.95
CA LEU A 110 -3.60 -9.43 -11.36
C LEU A 110 -3.52 -10.37 -10.16
N LEU A 111 -2.80 -9.99 -9.10
CA LEU A 111 -2.72 -10.75 -7.86
C LEU A 111 -4.08 -10.80 -7.14
N PHE A 112 -4.84 -9.71 -7.15
CA PHE A 112 -6.18 -9.70 -6.60
C PHE A 112 -7.10 -10.65 -7.39
N ALA A 113 -7.07 -10.61 -8.72
CA ALA A 113 -7.82 -11.54 -9.56
C ALA A 113 -7.39 -13.01 -9.31
N ALA A 114 -6.08 -13.26 -9.25
CA ALA A 114 -5.51 -14.57 -8.88
C ALA A 114 -6.00 -15.06 -7.52
N SER A 115 -6.12 -14.16 -6.53
CA SER A 115 -6.64 -14.48 -5.20
C SER A 115 -8.08 -15.00 -5.24
N TYR A 116 -8.92 -14.50 -6.16
CA TYR A 116 -10.29 -14.98 -6.32
C TYR A 116 -10.36 -16.34 -7.00
N ILE A 117 -9.43 -16.64 -7.91
CA ILE A 117 -9.39 -17.90 -8.66
C ILE A 117 -8.80 -19.05 -7.81
N TRP A 118 -7.66 -18.81 -7.16
CA TRP A 118 -6.93 -19.86 -6.43
C TRP A 118 -7.16 -19.83 -4.92
N GLY A 119 -7.56 -18.69 -4.38
CA GLY A 119 -7.78 -18.56 -2.95
C GLY A 119 -9.09 -19.18 -2.53
N LYS A 120 -9.05 -20.05 -1.52
CA LYS A 120 -10.24 -20.53 -0.80
C LYS A 120 -10.51 -19.57 0.36
N VAL A 121 -11.79 -19.34 0.66
CA VAL A 121 -12.17 -18.63 1.88
C VAL A 121 -11.99 -19.64 3.02
N LYS A 122 -10.98 -19.44 3.87
CA LYS A 122 -10.83 -20.12 5.15
C LYS A 122 -11.10 -19.13 6.27
#